data_AF-A0A7Y4VKR8-F1
#
_entry.id   AF-A0A7Y4VKR8-F1
#
_cell.length_a   1.000
_cell.length_b   1.000
_cell.length_c   1.000
_cell.angle_alpha   90.00
_cell.angle_beta   90.00
_cell.angle_gamma   90.00
#
_symmetry.space_group_name_H-M   'P 1'
#
loop_
_entity.id
_entity.type
_entity.pdbx_description
1 polymer ?
#
loop_
_entity_poly.entity_id
_entity_poly.type
_entity_poly.pdbx_seq_one_letter_code
_entity_poly.pdbx_strand_id
1 'polypeptide(L)'
;MNDRQKNALPPQKAAPSRLGQVCRELRWTDVDYTQFQFEQAHAYLAAYLKGDEYSVSVMERRRIFWNWWKNHWNLRDGAFIEFAANAAFNVDDMRVFYTDIHDGETLAAEIYPNGVVLTESYANMVDELIKQETATV
;
A
#
# COMPACT_ATOMS: atom_id res chain seq x y z
N MET A 1 -13.24 -55.70 17.56
CA MET A 1 -13.83 -54.63 16.74
C MET A 1 -13.89 -53.38 17.61
N ASN A 2 -12.95 -52.44 17.44
CA ASN A 2 -12.95 -51.17 18.18
C ASN A 2 -13.17 -50.04 17.17
N ASP A 3 -14.40 -49.53 17.14
CA ASP A 3 -14.76 -48.31 16.43
C ASP A 3 -14.11 -47.10 17.11
N ARG A 4 -12.92 -46.73 16.63
CA ARG A 4 -12.38 -45.40 16.89
C ARG A 4 -13.19 -44.39 16.07
N GLN A 5 -14.21 -43.83 16.69
CA GLN A 5 -14.87 -42.62 16.19
C GLN A 5 -13.81 -41.53 16.00
N LYS A 6 -13.57 -41.17 14.74
CA LYS A 6 -12.76 -40.02 14.36
C LYS A 6 -13.57 -38.76 14.69
N ASN A 7 -13.30 -38.15 15.85
CA ASN A 7 -13.69 -36.77 16.11
C ASN A 7 -12.90 -35.87 15.15
N ALA A 8 -13.44 -35.61 13.97
CA ALA A 8 -12.93 -34.56 13.09
C ALA A 8 -13.18 -33.22 13.77
N LEU A 9 -12.11 -32.47 14.05
CA LEU A 9 -12.26 -31.07 14.46
C LEU A 9 -13.03 -30.34 13.34
N PRO A 10 -13.98 -29.45 13.70
CA PRO A 10 -14.65 -28.62 12.71
C PRO A 10 -13.60 -27.79 11.94
N PRO A 11 -13.81 -27.55 10.63
CA PRO A 11 -12.88 -26.76 9.83
C PRO A 11 -12.70 -25.39 10.47
N GLN A 12 -11.46 -25.10 10.87
CA GLN A 12 -11.09 -23.80 11.43
C GLN A 12 -11.32 -22.76 10.33
N LYS A 13 -12.28 -21.85 10.53
CA LYS A 13 -12.58 -20.77 9.59
C LYS A 13 -11.31 -19.94 9.45
N ALA A 14 -10.76 -19.85 8.25
CA ALA A 14 -9.53 -19.10 8.00
C ALA A 14 -9.71 -17.65 8.49
N ALA A 15 -8.70 -17.12 9.20
CA ALA A 15 -8.71 -15.73 9.64
C ALA A 15 -8.85 -14.81 8.42
N PRO A 16 -9.69 -13.76 8.49
CA PRO A 16 -9.87 -12.84 7.37
C PRO A 16 -8.54 -12.15 7.05
N SER A 17 -8.23 -11.98 5.76
CA SER A 17 -7.08 -11.20 5.31
C SER A 17 -7.16 -9.76 5.84
N ARG A 18 -6.01 -9.07 6.00
CA ARG A 18 -6.01 -7.67 6.47
C ARG A 18 -6.86 -6.76 5.58
N LEU A 19 -6.72 -6.88 4.26
CA LEU A 19 -7.58 -6.18 3.29
C LEU A 19 -9.07 -6.43 3.58
N GLY A 20 -9.47 -7.68 3.77
CA GLY A 20 -10.86 -8.03 4.06
C GLY A 20 -11.34 -7.56 5.44
N GLN A 21 -10.44 -7.22 6.36
CA GLN A 21 -10.78 -6.56 7.63
C GLN A 21 -10.97 -5.06 7.40
N VAL A 22 -10.00 -4.38 6.80
CA VAL A 22 -10.09 -2.95 6.46
C VAL A 22 -11.36 -2.65 5.66
N CYS A 23 -11.61 -3.41 4.59
CA CYS A 23 -12.79 -3.21 3.74
C CYS A 23 -14.11 -3.37 4.52
N ARG A 24 -14.16 -4.29 5.50
CA ARG A 24 -15.33 -4.46 6.36
C ARG A 24 -15.52 -3.27 7.30
N GLU A 25 -14.47 -2.82 7.97
CA GLU A 25 -14.55 -1.70 8.91
C GLU A 25 -14.93 -0.39 8.20
N LEU A 26 -14.40 -0.17 6.99
CA LEU A 26 -14.65 1.04 6.20
C LEU A 26 -15.90 0.94 5.30
N ARG A 27 -16.52 -0.23 5.21
CA ARG A 27 -17.55 -0.56 4.21
C ARG A 27 -17.10 -0.21 2.79
N TRP A 28 -15.87 -0.58 2.46
CA TRP A 28 -15.28 -0.46 1.14
C TRP A 28 -15.34 -1.79 0.41
N THR A 29 -15.33 -1.73 -0.91
CA THR A 29 -15.02 -2.87 -1.76
C THR A 29 -13.51 -3.01 -1.92
N ASP A 30 -13.07 -4.18 -2.39
CA ASP A 30 -11.66 -4.40 -2.75
C ASP A 30 -11.20 -3.36 -3.79
N VAL A 31 -12.09 -2.96 -4.71
CA VAL A 31 -11.82 -1.93 -5.73
C VAL A 31 -11.57 -0.58 -5.06
N ASP A 32 -12.46 -0.12 -4.16
CA ASP A 32 -12.30 1.15 -3.46
C ASP A 32 -10.97 1.20 -2.69
N TYR A 33 -10.62 0.11 -2.00
CA TYR A 33 -9.36 0.00 -1.27
C TYR A 33 -8.15 0.09 -2.21
N THR A 34 -8.15 -0.68 -3.30
CA THR A 34 -7.01 -0.68 -4.23
C THR A 34 -6.87 0.63 -4.98
N GLN A 35 -7.99 1.27 -5.32
CA GLN A 35 -8.01 2.59 -5.96
C GLN A 35 -7.43 3.65 -5.03
N PHE A 36 -7.88 3.67 -3.77
CA PHE A 36 -7.33 4.59 -2.77
C PHE A 36 -5.83 4.35 -2.54
N GLN A 37 -5.41 3.08 -2.40
CA GLN A 37 -3.98 2.76 -2.28
C GLN A 37 -3.14 3.25 -3.47
N PHE A 38 -3.70 3.16 -4.67
CA PHE A 38 -3.06 3.63 -5.91
C PHE A 38 -2.95 5.16 -5.93
N GLU A 39 -4.05 5.86 -5.67
CA GLU A 39 -4.11 7.33 -5.62
C GLU A 39 -3.11 7.91 -4.62
N GLN A 40 -3.04 7.34 -3.42
CA GLN A 40 -2.12 7.79 -2.39
C GLN A 40 -0.65 7.48 -2.72
N ALA A 41 -0.37 6.40 -3.45
CA ALA A 41 0.98 6.13 -3.96
C ALA A 41 1.41 7.20 -4.98
N HIS A 42 0.48 7.58 -5.87
CA HIS A 42 0.72 8.62 -6.86
C HIS A 42 0.92 9.99 -6.20
N ALA A 43 0.05 10.38 -5.25
CA ALA A 43 0.19 11.60 -4.47
C ALA A 43 1.52 11.65 -3.70
N TYR A 44 1.91 10.53 -3.08
CA TYR A 44 3.21 10.39 -2.42
C TYR A 44 4.37 10.66 -3.39
N LEU A 45 4.37 10.02 -4.58
CA LEU A 45 5.44 10.20 -5.55
C LEU A 45 5.49 11.64 -6.07
N ALA A 46 4.33 12.23 -6.37
CA ALA A 46 4.25 13.61 -6.84
C ALA A 46 4.81 14.60 -5.81
N ALA A 47 4.46 14.45 -4.54
CA ALA A 47 4.99 15.28 -3.46
C ALA A 47 6.50 15.05 -3.25
N TYR A 48 6.93 13.78 -3.15
CA TYR A 48 8.32 13.41 -2.89
C TYR A 48 9.29 13.85 -4.00
N LEU A 49 8.86 13.72 -5.26
CA LEU A 49 9.64 14.10 -6.44
C LEU A 49 9.39 15.56 -6.87
N LYS A 50 8.70 16.35 -6.04
CA LYS A 50 8.43 17.77 -6.26
C LYS A 50 7.73 18.06 -7.60
N GLY A 51 6.83 17.17 -8.01
CA GLY A 51 6.03 17.32 -9.22
C GLY A 51 6.75 16.96 -10.52
N ASP A 52 7.90 16.27 -10.48
CA ASP A 52 8.51 15.72 -11.69
C ASP A 52 7.68 14.57 -12.26
N GLU A 53 6.74 14.90 -13.16
CA GLU A 53 5.82 13.94 -13.79
C GLU A 53 6.54 12.79 -14.50
N TYR A 54 7.71 13.04 -15.11
CA TYR A 54 8.47 11.99 -15.78
C TYR A 54 8.96 10.98 -14.75
N SER A 55 9.63 11.45 -13.70
CA SER A 55 10.16 10.58 -12.63
C SER A 55 9.03 9.86 -11.87
N VAL A 56 7.90 10.53 -11.61
CA VAL A 56 6.69 9.89 -11.04
C VAL A 56 6.25 8.73 -11.93
N SER A 57 6.09 8.98 -13.23
CA SER A 57 5.66 7.94 -14.18
C SER A 57 6.63 6.76 -14.24
N VAL A 58 7.94 7.02 -14.16
CA VAL A 58 8.96 5.97 -14.18
C VAL A 58 8.89 5.14 -12.91
N MET A 59 8.85 5.79 -11.74
CA MET A 59 8.78 5.14 -10.42
C MET A 59 7.53 4.29 -10.27
N GLU A 60 6.37 4.81 -10.67
CA GLU A 60 5.08 4.13 -10.59
C GLU A 60 5.04 2.85 -11.43
N ARG A 61 5.84 2.72 -12.49
CA ARG A 61 5.95 1.47 -13.26
C ARG A 61 6.86 0.43 -12.61
N ARG A 62 7.63 0.77 -11.58
CA ARG A 62 8.62 -0.13 -10.99
C ARG A 62 8.02 -1.03 -9.92
N ARG A 63 8.18 -2.34 -10.09
CA ARG A 63 7.76 -3.36 -9.11
C ARG A 63 8.39 -3.15 -7.73
N ILE A 64 9.64 -2.66 -7.67
CA ILE A 64 10.32 -2.42 -6.39
C ILE A 64 9.62 -1.34 -5.57
N PHE A 65 9.16 -0.25 -6.21
CA PHE A 65 8.38 0.79 -5.56
C PHE A 65 7.08 0.23 -4.99
N TRP A 66 6.29 -0.50 -5.78
CA TRP A 66 5.03 -1.08 -5.31
C TRP A 66 5.21 -2.09 -4.18
N ASN A 67 6.28 -2.87 -4.18
CA ASN A 67 6.56 -3.77 -3.06
C ASN A 67 6.88 -3.00 -1.78
N TRP A 68 7.68 -1.95 -1.89
CA TRP A 68 7.98 -1.05 -0.77
C TRP A 68 6.72 -0.34 -0.25
N TRP A 69 5.92 0.24 -1.15
CA TRP A 69 4.67 0.94 -0.82
C TRP A 69 3.68 0.02 -0.09
N LYS A 70 3.40 -1.16 -0.65
CA LYS A 70 2.50 -2.14 -0.03
C LYS A 70 3.00 -2.60 1.33
N ASN A 71 4.31 -2.67 1.57
CA ASN A 71 4.82 -3.02 2.90
C ASN A 71 4.51 -1.92 3.91
N HIS A 72 4.73 -0.65 3.57
CA HIS A 72 4.36 0.49 4.42
C HIS A 72 2.84 0.57 4.65
N TRP A 73 2.05 0.31 3.61
CA TRP A 73 0.61 0.25 3.68
C TRP A 73 0.13 -0.86 4.62
N ASN A 74 0.66 -2.08 4.46
CA ASN A 74 0.30 -3.24 5.31
C ASN A 74 0.63 -3.04 6.79
N LEU A 75 1.65 -2.25 7.12
CA LEU A 75 1.96 -1.91 8.51
C LEU A 75 0.90 -0.98 9.11
N ARG A 76 0.48 0.04 8.35
CA ARG A 76 -0.57 0.98 8.75
C ARG A 76 -1.93 0.32 8.82
N ASP A 77 -2.26 -0.58 7.90
CA ASP A 77 -3.46 -1.42 7.99
C ASP A 77 -3.51 -2.23 9.28
N GLY A 78 -2.36 -2.78 9.71
CA GLY A 78 -2.26 -3.48 10.99
C GLY A 78 -2.61 -2.58 12.16
N ALA A 79 -2.00 -1.40 12.23
CA ALA A 79 -2.28 -0.42 13.27
C ALA A 79 -3.73 0.08 13.25
N PHE A 80 -4.29 0.31 12.07
CA PHE A 80 -5.70 0.69 11.91
C PHE A 80 -6.66 -0.39 12.41
N ILE A 81 -6.42 -1.67 12.06
CA ILE A 81 -7.26 -2.78 12.52
C ILE A 81 -7.21 -2.88 14.06
N GLU A 82 -6.03 -2.75 14.65
CA GLU A 82 -5.87 -2.74 16.11
C GLU A 82 -6.61 -1.57 16.76
N PHE A 83 -6.52 -0.37 16.18
CA PHE A 83 -7.28 0.80 16.61
C PHE A 83 -8.80 0.58 16.50
N ALA A 84 -9.26 0.10 15.34
CA ALA A 84 -10.67 -0.10 15.05
C ALA A 84 -11.32 -1.12 15.99
N ALA A 85 -10.59 -2.19 16.34
CA ALA A 85 -11.06 -3.20 17.27
C ALA A 85 -11.28 -2.68 18.70
N ASN A 86 -10.63 -1.59 19.09
CA ASN A 86 -10.67 -1.04 20.45
C ASN A 86 -11.50 0.24 20.58
N ALA A 87 -12.00 0.77 19.46
CA ALA A 87 -12.62 2.08 19.43
C ALA A 87 -14.10 2.03 19.05
N ALA A 88 -14.91 2.84 19.73
CA ALA A 88 -16.35 2.96 19.48
C ALA A 88 -16.65 4.09 18.47
N PHE A 89 -16.02 4.04 17.29
CA PHE A 89 -16.25 5.01 16.22
C PHE A 89 -17.32 4.53 15.25
N ASN A 90 -18.04 5.48 14.65
CA ASN A 90 -18.87 5.18 13.49
C ASN A 90 -18.00 5.01 12.24
N VAL A 91 -18.59 4.52 11.15
CA VAL A 91 -17.85 4.22 9.91
C VAL A 91 -17.26 5.47 9.27
N ASP A 92 -17.91 6.63 9.41
CA ASP A 92 -17.42 7.87 8.80
C ASP A 92 -16.18 8.40 9.53
N ASP A 93 -16.17 8.36 10.86
CA ASP A 93 -14.98 8.67 11.66
C ASP A 93 -13.82 7.72 11.35
N MET A 94 -14.10 6.42 11.18
CA MET A 94 -13.09 5.43 10.79
C MET A 94 -12.51 5.73 9.40
N ARG A 95 -13.34 6.18 8.45
CA ARG A 95 -12.88 6.58 7.11
C ARG A 95 -11.97 7.79 7.19
N VAL A 96 -12.37 8.82 7.94
CA VAL A 96 -11.55 10.03 8.13
C VAL A 96 -10.18 9.66 8.72
N PHE A 97 -10.16 8.87 9.79
CA PHE A 97 -8.91 8.43 10.39
C PHE A 97 -8.07 7.60 9.42
N TYR A 98 -8.68 6.65 8.70
CA TYR A 98 -7.96 5.81 7.75
C TYR A 98 -7.37 6.61 6.59
N THR A 99 -8.10 7.62 6.10
CA THR A 99 -7.61 8.50 5.03
C THR A 99 -6.44 9.37 5.51
N ASP A 100 -6.50 9.87 6.74
CA ASP A 100 -5.48 10.73 7.34
C ASP A 100 -4.13 9.99 7.51
N ILE A 101 -4.16 8.78 8.09
CA ILE A 101 -2.92 7.99 8.28
C ILE A 101 -2.30 7.46 6.98
N HIS A 102 -3.04 7.51 5.87
CA HIS A 102 -2.62 7.09 4.53
C HIS A 102 -2.48 8.27 3.56
N ASP A 103 -2.47 9.50 4.06
CA ASP A 103 -2.33 10.69 3.22
C ASP A 103 -0.98 10.71 2.49
N GLY A 104 -1.00 10.58 1.16
CA GLY A 104 0.23 10.44 0.36
C GLY A 104 1.18 11.62 0.50
N GLU A 105 0.65 12.85 0.55
CA GLU A 105 1.45 14.07 0.67
C GLU A 105 2.13 14.16 2.03
N THR A 106 1.39 13.87 3.10
CA THR A 106 1.91 13.80 4.47
C THR A 106 2.99 12.73 4.57
N LEU A 107 2.73 11.55 4.00
CA LEU A 107 3.69 10.46 3.99
C LEU A 107 4.98 10.80 3.25
N ALA A 108 4.94 11.64 2.21
CA ALA A 108 6.14 12.08 1.50
C ALA A 108 7.13 12.87 2.39
N ALA A 109 6.64 13.48 3.47
CA ALA A 109 7.48 14.14 4.47
C ALA A 109 7.98 13.19 5.58
N GLU A 110 7.22 12.12 5.87
CA GLU A 110 7.46 11.25 7.03
C GLU A 110 8.28 9.99 6.71
N ILE A 111 8.06 9.38 5.55
CA ILE A 111 8.71 8.12 5.17
C ILE A 111 9.59 8.32 3.95
N TYR A 112 10.78 7.73 4.01
CA TYR A 112 11.77 7.81 2.94
C TYR A 112 11.95 6.43 2.31
N PRO A 113 11.96 6.32 0.97
CA PRO A 113 12.29 5.06 0.33
C PRO A 113 13.71 4.67 0.73
N ASN A 114 13.91 3.38 1.02
CA ASN A 114 15.25 2.93 1.38
C ASN A 114 16.23 3.17 0.22
N GLY A 115 17.53 3.24 0.53
CA GLY A 115 18.56 3.50 -0.47
C GLY A 115 18.56 2.52 -1.64
N VAL A 116 18.08 1.29 -1.46
CA VAL A 116 17.95 0.28 -2.53
C VAL A 116 16.85 0.66 -3.52
N VAL A 117 15.67 1.06 -3.03
CA VAL A 117 14.56 1.55 -3.88
C VAL A 117 15.02 2.76 -4.68
N LEU A 118 15.74 3.69 -4.06
CA LEU A 118 16.27 4.87 -4.75
C LEU A 118 17.35 4.47 -5.77
N THR A 119 18.38 3.73 -5.37
CA THR A 119 19.55 3.44 -6.24
C THR A 119 19.17 2.62 -7.46
N GLU A 120 18.34 1.58 -7.30
CA GLU A 120 17.88 0.77 -8.44
C GLU A 120 16.97 1.58 -9.36
N SER A 121 16.15 2.47 -8.81
CA SER A 121 15.26 3.29 -9.65
C SER A 121 16.01 4.43 -10.35
N TYR A 122 16.97 5.07 -9.68
CA TYR A 122 17.81 6.14 -10.23
C TYR A 122 18.75 5.64 -11.32
N ALA A 123 19.44 4.51 -11.12
CA ALA A 123 20.31 3.95 -12.15
C ALA A 123 19.53 3.68 -13.44
N ASN A 124 18.33 3.10 -13.32
CA ASN A 124 17.46 2.85 -14.46
C ASN A 124 16.87 4.13 -15.08
N MET A 125 16.63 5.19 -14.30
CA MET A 125 16.16 6.48 -14.84
C MET A 125 17.26 7.17 -15.65
N VAL A 126 18.51 7.18 -15.15
CA VAL A 126 19.65 7.77 -15.85
C VAL A 126 19.92 7.03 -17.17
N ASP A 127 19.87 5.70 -17.17
CA ASP A 127 20.05 4.91 -18.38
C ASP A 127 18.98 5.19 -19.44
N GLU A 128 17.72 5.38 -19.04
CA GLU A 128 16.63 5.71 -19.97
C GLU A 128 16.75 7.13 -20.51
N LEU A 129 17.19 8.09 -19.70
CA LEU A 129 17.40 9.48 -20.11
C LEU A 129 18.52 9.59 -21.15
N ILE A 130 19.63 8.88 -20.93
CA ILE A 130 20.75 8.80 -21.88
C ILE A 130 20.30 8.18 -23.22
N LYS A 131 19.50 7.10 -23.19
CA LYS A 131 18.98 6.48 -24.42
C LYS A 131 18.12 7.44 -25.24
N GLN A 132 17.27 8.24 -24.58
CA GLN A 132 16.39 9.19 -25.27
C GLN A 132 17.20 10.29 -25.98
N GLU A 133 18.23 10.84 -25.34
CA GLU A 133 19.11 11.86 -25.96
C GLU A 133 19.91 11.29 -27.12
N THR A 134 20.41 10.06 -27.03
CA THR A 134 21.18 9.45 -28.12
C THR A 134 20.33 9.01 -29.32
N ALA A 135 19.01 8.85 -29.15
CA ALA A 135 18.09 8.45 -30.21
C ALA A 135 17.56 9.64 -31.04
N THR A 136 17.85 10.88 -30.63
CA THR A 136 17.43 12.11 -31.31
C THR A 136 18.52 12.77 -32.17
N VAL A 137 19.69 12.13 -32.29
CA VAL A 137 20.84 12.56 -33.13
C VAL A 137 20.96 11.64 -34.34
#